data_AF-A0A1M6K9L1-F1
#
_entry.id   AF-A0A1M6K9L1-F1
#
_cell.length_a   1.000
_cell.length_b   1.000
_cell.length_c   1.000
_cell.angle_alpha   90.00
_cell.angle_beta   90.00
_cell.angle_gamma   90.00
#
_symmetry.space_group_name_H-M   'P 1'
#
loop_
_entity.id
_entity.type
_entity.pdbx_description
1 polymer ?
#
loop_
_entity_poly.entity_id
_entity_poly.type
_entity_poly.pdbx_seq_one_letter_code
_entity_poly.pdbx_strand_id
1 'polypeptide(L)'
;MSDLSWHKKTLADALGADQGLPDWAGEMVSKFGPEDLEGLRKNEREAVLSALGRVARQSRDARQADIHDGGENRPAFVEGDIDWGLRAARAALEAQPAGERSEKANELLGDCTCPAATGPNPGRDASTPGTDKM
;
A
#
# COMPACT_ATOMS: atom_id res chain seq x y z
N MET A 1 4.72 21.83 -4.33
CA MET A 1 4.99 20.39 -4.17
C MET A 1 4.59 20.03 -2.76
N SER A 2 3.67 19.10 -2.58
CA SER A 2 3.32 18.58 -1.26
C SER A 2 4.54 17.87 -0.66
N ASP A 3 4.83 18.09 0.62
CA ASP A 3 5.91 17.35 1.28
C ASP A 3 5.45 15.91 1.53
N LEU A 4 5.93 14.98 0.70
CA LEU A 4 5.60 13.56 0.76
C LEU A 4 6.60 12.76 1.61
N SER A 5 7.51 13.41 2.33
CA SER A 5 8.60 12.75 3.06
C SER A 5 8.07 11.78 4.11
N TRP A 6 7.04 12.18 4.86
CA TRP A 6 6.40 11.32 5.86
C TRP A 6 5.74 10.11 5.20
N HIS A 7 4.94 10.33 4.16
CA HIS A 7 4.22 9.29 3.43
C HIS A 7 5.16 8.23 2.83
N LYS A 8 6.23 8.68 2.16
CA LYS A 8 7.25 7.80 1.60
C LYS A 8 7.97 6.99 2.68
N LYS A 9 8.28 7.60 3.83
CA LYS A 9 8.93 6.90 4.94
C LYS A 9 8.02 5.83 5.53
N THR A 10 6.78 6.19 5.87
CA THR A 10 5.80 5.25 6.41
C THR A 10 5.54 4.08 5.45
N LEU A 11 5.42 4.36 4.16
CA LEU A 11 5.25 3.32 3.14
C LEU A 11 6.52 2.46 3.02
N ALA A 12 7.71 3.05 3.02
CA ALA A 12 8.97 2.32 2.97
C ALA A 12 9.13 1.36 4.17
N ASP A 13 8.78 1.82 5.37
CA ASP A 13 8.78 1.03 6.60
C ASP A 13 7.80 -0.17 6.48
N ALA A 14 6.59 0.06 5.97
CA ALA A 14 5.60 -1.01 5.76
C ALA A 14 6.05 -2.02 4.69
N LEU A 15 6.68 -1.55 3.61
CA LEU A 15 7.17 -2.37 2.51
C LEU A 15 8.48 -3.10 2.85
N GLY A 16 9.23 -2.63 3.86
CA GLY A 16 10.60 -3.09 4.14
C GLY A 16 11.57 -2.67 3.03
N ALA A 17 11.39 -1.46 2.49
CA ALA A 17 12.16 -0.94 1.36
C ALA A 17 13.24 0.05 1.85
N ASP A 18 14.50 -0.36 1.82
CA ASP A 18 15.62 0.47 2.30
C ASP A 18 16.07 1.55 1.29
N GLN A 19 15.73 1.42 0.01
CA GLN A 19 16.26 2.28 -1.06
C GLN A 19 15.49 3.60 -1.28
N GLY A 20 14.55 3.93 -0.39
CA GLY A 20 13.64 5.05 -0.60
C GLY A 20 12.63 4.78 -1.71
N LEU A 21 11.47 5.43 -1.62
CA LEU A 21 10.38 5.27 -2.59
C LEU A 21 10.29 6.48 -3.51
N PRO A 22 9.88 6.29 -4.78
CA PRO A 22 9.64 7.40 -5.70
C PRO A 22 8.45 8.25 -5.24
N ASP A 23 8.38 9.51 -5.70
CA ASP A 23 7.35 10.46 -5.27
C ASP A 23 5.92 9.99 -5.58
N TRP A 24 5.70 9.33 -6.72
CA TRP A 24 4.40 8.75 -7.07
C TRP A 24 3.89 7.76 -6.02
N ALA A 25 4.79 7.00 -5.36
CA ALA A 25 4.40 6.06 -4.31
C ALA A 25 3.94 6.79 -3.05
N GLY A 26 4.55 7.93 -2.74
CA GLY A 26 4.10 8.83 -1.68
C GLY A 26 2.75 9.47 -2.00
N GLU A 27 2.49 9.83 -3.26
CA GLU A 27 1.22 10.39 -3.71
C GLU A 27 0.06 9.41 -3.57
N MET A 28 0.28 8.13 -3.88
CA MET A 28 -0.75 7.09 -3.74
C MET A 28 -1.27 6.95 -2.30
N VAL A 29 -0.41 7.18 -1.31
CA VAL A 29 -0.76 7.10 0.12
C VAL A 29 -0.96 8.46 0.76
N SER A 30 -0.86 9.56 0.00
CA SER A 30 -0.92 10.95 0.50
C SER A 30 -2.25 11.33 1.14
N LYS A 31 -3.30 10.54 0.91
CA LYS A 31 -4.61 10.70 1.55
C LYS A 31 -4.67 10.14 2.97
N PHE A 32 -3.70 9.31 3.36
CA PHE A 32 -3.58 8.75 4.69
C PHE A 32 -2.50 9.50 5.44
N GLY A 33 -2.92 10.43 6.31
CA GLY A 33 -2.02 11.25 7.08
C GLY A 33 -1.51 10.58 8.36
N PRO A 34 -0.54 11.20 9.06
CA PRO A 34 -0.15 10.81 10.41
C PRO A 34 -1.35 10.70 11.36
N GLU A 35 -2.29 11.63 11.28
CA GLU A 35 -3.50 11.71 12.09
C GLU A 35 -4.42 10.49 11.90
N ASP A 36 -4.44 9.90 10.70
CA ASP A 36 -5.24 8.71 10.43
C ASP A 36 -4.61 7.49 11.11
N LEU A 37 -3.30 7.32 10.99
CA LEU A 37 -2.60 6.22 11.67
C LEU A 37 -2.56 6.38 13.19
N GLU A 38 -2.49 7.61 13.70
CA GLU A 38 -2.54 7.90 15.14
C GLU A 38 -3.96 7.74 15.71
N GLY A 39 -4.99 8.01 14.90
CA GLY A 39 -6.39 7.82 15.27
C GLY A 39 -6.83 6.35 15.28
N LEU A 40 -6.12 5.48 14.54
CA LEU A 40 -6.32 4.03 14.61
C LEU A 40 -5.84 3.45 15.94
N ARG A 41 -6.54 2.43 16.45
CA ARG A 41 -6.04 1.64 17.57
C ARG A 41 -4.77 0.90 17.16
N LYS A 42 -3.94 0.57 18.15
CA LYS A 42 -2.66 -0.12 17.91
C LYS A 42 -2.83 -1.40 17.06
N ASN A 43 -3.82 -2.25 17.37
CA ASN A 43 -4.11 -3.47 16.64
C ASN A 43 -4.56 -3.20 15.19
N GLU A 44 -5.35 -2.15 14.97
CA GLU A 44 -5.83 -1.76 13.63
C GLU A 44 -4.67 -1.25 12.78
N ARG A 45 -3.86 -0.34 13.33
CA ARG A 45 -2.67 0.18 12.67
C ARG A 45 -1.69 -0.92 12.29
N GLU A 46 -1.42 -1.84 13.22
CA GLU A 46 -0.55 -2.99 12.95
C GLU A 46 -1.15 -3.90 11.87
N ALA A 47 -2.46 -4.17 11.91
CA ALA A 47 -3.14 -4.97 10.90
C ALA A 47 -3.09 -4.32 9.50
N VAL A 48 -3.35 -3.02 9.41
CA VAL A 48 -3.32 -2.21 8.17
C VAL A 48 -1.94 -2.24 7.55
N LEU A 49 -0.90 -1.83 8.30
CA LEU A 49 0.46 -1.72 7.78
C LEU A 49 1.04 -3.10 7.42
N SER A 50 0.72 -4.12 8.23
CA SER A 50 1.14 -5.50 7.95
C SER A 50 0.47 -6.06 6.69
N ALA A 51 -0.84 -5.86 6.53
CA ALA A 51 -1.58 -6.30 5.35
C ALA A 51 -1.08 -5.59 4.08
N LEU A 52 -0.89 -4.27 4.15
CA LEU A 52 -0.34 -3.47 3.05
C LEU A 52 1.01 -4.01 2.60
N GLY A 53 1.95 -4.10 3.53
CA GLY A 53 3.31 -4.56 3.24
C GLY A 53 3.32 -5.96 2.66
N ARG A 54 2.57 -6.89 3.28
CA ARG A 54 2.52 -8.29 2.86
C ARG A 54 1.99 -8.44 1.44
N VAL A 55 0.85 -7.82 1.13
CA VAL A 55 0.18 -8.03 -0.16
C VAL A 55 0.91 -7.28 -1.28
N ALA A 56 1.45 -6.08 -1.01
CA ALA A 56 2.29 -5.38 -1.98
C ALA A 56 3.54 -6.20 -2.34
N ARG A 57 4.21 -6.80 -1.34
CA ARG A 57 5.34 -7.72 -1.59
C ARG A 57 4.91 -8.96 -2.36
N GLN A 58 3.78 -9.59 -2.00
CA GLN A 58 3.27 -10.75 -2.73
C GLN A 58 2.97 -10.43 -4.21
N SER A 59 2.35 -9.28 -4.49
CA SER A 59 2.12 -8.81 -5.86
C SER A 59 3.43 -8.62 -6.62
N ARG A 60 4.41 -7.94 -6.01
CA ARG A 60 5.74 -7.72 -6.58
C ARG A 60 6.49 -9.02 -6.86
N ASP A 61 6.49 -9.93 -5.89
CA ASP A 61 7.21 -11.20 -5.96
C ASP A 61 6.52 -12.18 -6.92
N ALA A 62 5.20 -12.09 -7.11
CA ALA A 62 4.49 -12.84 -8.16
C ALA A 62 4.98 -12.45 -9.56
N ARG A 63 5.36 -11.18 -9.78
CA ARG A 63 5.99 -10.73 -11.03
C ARG A 63 7.43 -11.22 -11.19
N GLN A 64 8.09 -11.63 -10.11
CA GLN A 64 9.41 -12.25 -10.16
C GLN A 64 9.33 -13.68 -10.68
N ALA A 65 8.23 -14.41 -10.43
CA ALA A 65 8.06 -15.79 -10.91
C ALA A 65 8.06 -15.90 -12.45
N ASP A 66 7.72 -14.82 -13.16
CA ASP A 66 7.82 -14.72 -14.62
C ASP A 66 9.25 -14.46 -15.13
N ILE A 67 10.20 -14.15 -14.24
CA ILE A 67 11.61 -13.89 -14.54
C ILE A 67 12.40 -15.16 -14.20
N HIS A 68 12.57 -16.04 -15.19
CA HIS A 68 13.35 -17.28 -15.10
C HIS A 68 14.88 -17.06 -14.98
N ASP A 69 15.34 -16.15 -14.11
CA ASP A 69 16.77 -15.96 -13.85
C ASP A 69 17.03 -15.95 -12.34
N GLY A 70 17.79 -16.95 -11.90
CA GLY A 70 18.11 -17.22 -10.50
C GLY A 70 19.06 -16.19 -9.87
N GLY A 71 18.59 -14.97 -9.68
CA GLY A 71 19.33 -13.90 -9.01
C GLY A 71 18.50 -13.16 -7.96
N GLU A 72 19.20 -12.48 -7.03
CA GLU A 72 18.67 -11.59 -5.99
C GLU A 72 17.93 -10.34 -6.55
N ASN A 73 17.60 -10.31 -7.84
CA ASN A 73 16.90 -9.21 -8.50
C ASN A 73 15.40 -9.25 -8.19
N ARG A 74 15.04 -8.79 -6.98
CA ARG A 74 13.64 -8.47 -6.65
C ARG A 74 13.18 -7.32 -7.54
N PRO A 75 12.02 -7.43 -8.23
CA PRO A 75 11.49 -6.34 -9.03
C PRO A 75 11.27 -5.07 -8.18
N ALA A 76 11.44 -3.89 -8.77
CA ALA A 76 10.98 -2.66 -8.12
C ALA A 76 9.46 -2.68 -7.92
N PHE A 77 8.95 -1.99 -6.89
CA PHE A 77 7.51 -1.81 -6.70
C PHE A 77 6.93 -0.96 -7.84
N VAL A 78 5.74 -1.32 -8.30
CA VAL A 78 4.94 -0.54 -9.25
C VAL A 78 3.62 -0.12 -8.61
N GLU A 79 2.89 0.81 -9.22
CA GLU A 79 1.61 1.34 -8.72
C GLU A 79 0.62 0.22 -8.37
N GLY A 80 0.50 -0.79 -9.24
CA GLY A 80 -0.37 -1.94 -9.00
C GLY A 80 -0.04 -2.73 -7.73
N ASP A 81 1.23 -2.82 -7.33
CA ASP A 81 1.61 -3.51 -6.09
C ASP A 81 1.14 -2.73 -4.87
N ILE A 82 1.28 -1.40 -4.91
CA ILE A 82 0.86 -0.50 -3.82
C ILE A 82 -0.68 -0.44 -3.75
N ASP A 83 -1.38 -0.43 -4.88
CA ASP A 83 -2.85 -0.52 -4.92
C ASP A 83 -3.34 -1.82 -4.26
N TRP A 84 -2.75 -2.97 -4.59
CA TRP A 84 -3.05 -4.24 -3.93
C TRP A 84 -2.80 -4.20 -2.43
N GLY A 85 -1.71 -3.56 -1.99
CA GLY A 85 -1.44 -3.31 -0.58
C GLY A 85 -2.53 -2.45 0.08
N LEU A 86 -2.96 -1.37 -0.56
CA LEU A 86 -4.01 -0.48 -0.03
C LEU A 86 -5.36 -1.17 0.08
N ARG A 87 -5.73 -2.02 -0.89
CA ARG A 87 -6.93 -2.88 -0.81
C ARG A 87 -6.85 -3.84 0.36
N ALA A 88 -5.68 -4.45 0.59
CA ALA A 88 -5.46 -5.35 1.72
C ALA A 88 -5.50 -4.62 3.07
N ALA A 89 -4.98 -3.39 3.14
CA ALA A 89 -5.12 -2.51 4.30
C ALA A 89 -6.59 -2.23 4.62
N ARG A 90 -7.40 -1.87 3.61
CA ARG A 90 -8.84 -1.69 3.77
C ARG A 90 -9.51 -2.97 4.26
N ALA A 91 -9.21 -4.11 3.64
CA ALA A 91 -9.75 -5.41 4.04
C ALA A 91 -9.40 -5.75 5.51
N ALA A 92 -8.19 -5.39 5.97
CA ALA A 92 -7.77 -5.60 7.35
C ALA A 92 -8.57 -4.75 8.35
N LEU A 93 -8.97 -3.53 7.98
CA LEU A 93 -9.89 -2.72 8.77
C LEU A 93 -11.32 -3.28 8.74
N GLU A 94 -11.81 -3.72 7.59
CA GLU A 94 -13.14 -4.32 7.46
C GLU A 94 -13.28 -5.61 8.28
N ALA A 95 -12.19 -6.38 8.39
CA ALA A 95 -12.11 -7.60 9.18
C ALA A 95 -12.20 -7.36 10.70
N GLN A 96 -11.96 -6.13 11.18
CA GLN A 96 -12.19 -5.80 12.58
C GLN A 96 -13.70 -5.79 12.87
N PRO A 97 -14.16 -6.36 14.00
CA PRO A 97 -15.57 -6.32 14.37
C PRO A 97 -16.08 -4.88 14.46
N ALA A 98 -17.25 -4.58 13.90
CA ALA A 98 -17.77 -3.21 13.84
C ALA A 98 -17.88 -2.51 15.20
N GLY A 99 -18.17 -3.25 16.28
CA GLY A 99 -18.20 -2.74 17.66
C GLY A 99 -16.82 -2.52 18.30
N GLU A 100 -15.75 -3.02 17.68
CA GLU A 100 -14.37 -2.90 18.16
C GLU A 100 -13.51 -1.96 17.31
N ARG A 101 -14.08 -1.41 16.22
CA ARG A 101 -13.38 -0.43 15.39
C ARG A 101 -13.23 0.91 16.09
N SER A 102 -12.10 1.60 15.86
CA SER A 102 -11.98 3.02 16.20
C SER A 102 -12.94 3.88 15.38
N GLU A 103 -13.25 5.07 15.89
CA GLU A 103 -13.98 6.09 15.15
C GLU A 103 -13.26 6.41 13.83
N LYS A 104 -11.94 6.56 13.89
CA LYS A 104 -11.09 6.76 12.71
C LYS A 104 -11.18 5.60 11.71
N ALA A 105 -11.18 4.34 12.16
CA ALA A 105 -11.36 3.21 11.26
C ALA A 105 -12.72 3.26 10.54
N ASN A 106 -13.79 3.68 11.24
CA ASN A 106 -15.10 3.85 10.61
C ASN A 106 -15.12 5.02 9.61
N GLU A 107 -14.44 6.13 9.91
CA GLU A 107 -14.28 7.25 8.97
C GLU A 107 -13.56 6.81 7.69
N LEU A 108 -12.41 6.13 7.82
CA LEU A 108 -11.61 5.68 6.68
C LEU A 108 -12.34 4.65 5.82
N LEU A 109 -13.16 3.78 6.43
CA LEU A 109 -14.01 2.83 5.70
C LEU A 109 -15.24 3.49 5.06
N GLY A 110 -15.75 4.55 5.69
CA GLY A 110 -16.87 5.35 5.19
C GLY A 110 -16.47 6.29 4.05
N ASP A 111 -15.20 6.67 3.95
CA ASP A 111 -14.67 7.39 2.81
C ASP A 111 -14.66 6.47 1.57
N CYS A 112 -15.57 6.75 0.63
CA CYS A 112 -15.73 6.03 -0.64
C CYS A 112 -14.47 6.07 -1.52
N THR A 113 -13.46 6.86 -1.18
CA THR A 113 -12.25 7.05 -1.99
C THR A 113 -11.18 5.96 -1.75
N CYS A 114 -11.31 5.12 -0.72
CA CYS A 114 -10.43 3.97 -0.52
C CYS A 114 -10.67 2.90 -1.60
N PRO A 115 -9.62 2.32 -2.24
CA PRO A 115 -9.80 1.28 -3.25
C PRO A 115 -10.55 0.09 -2.65
N ALA A 116 -11.48 -0.49 -3.42
CA ALA A 116 -12.32 -1.58 -2.95
C ALA A 116 -11.45 -2.77 -2.50
N ALA A 117 -11.79 -3.39 -1.35
CA ALA A 117 -11.05 -4.53 -0.79
C ALA A 117 -10.96 -5.74 -1.74
N THR A 118 -11.88 -5.83 -2.71
CA THR A 118 -11.96 -6.89 -3.71
C THR A 118 -12.23 -6.31 -5.09
N GLY A 119 -11.75 -6.96 -6.16
CA GLY A 119 -11.99 -6.56 -7.55
C GLY A 119 -10.83 -6.92 -8.49
N PRO A 120 -11.01 -6.76 -9.82
CA PRO A 120 -9.95 -7.00 -10.80
C PRO A 120 -8.73 -6.09 -10.53
N ASN A 121 -7.53 -6.60 -10.82
CA ASN A 121 -6.30 -5.83 -10.80
C ASN A 121 -6.40 -4.73 -11.86
N PRO A 122 -6.22 -3.43 -11.53
CA PRO A 122 -6.09 -2.38 -12.53
C PRO A 122 -4.73 -2.47 -13.25
N GLY A 123 -3.95 -3.52 -12.99
CA GLY A 123 -3.10 -4.20 -13.97
C GLY A 123 -2.40 -3.25 -14.93
N ARG A 124 -1.23 -2.73 -14.51
CA ARG A 124 -0.43 -1.76 -15.27
C ARG A 124 -1.29 -0.61 -15.78
N ASP A 125 -1.63 0.34 -14.91
CA ASP A 125 -1.88 1.67 -15.44
C ASP A 125 -0.62 2.09 -16.18
N ALA A 126 -0.76 2.25 -17.51
CA ALA A 126 0.27 2.53 -18.49
C ALA A 126 0.89 3.94 -18.32
N SER A 127 0.97 4.42 -17.09
CA SER A 127 1.33 5.78 -16.72
C SER A 127 2.36 5.87 -15.60
N THR A 128 2.85 4.75 -15.02
CA THR A 128 3.94 4.81 -14.04
C THR A 128 5.22 5.32 -14.72
N PRO A 129 5.67 6.57 -14.47
CA PRO A 129 6.85 7.11 -15.13
C PRO A 129 8.07 6.35 -14.61
N GLY A 130 8.80 5.69 -15.51
CA GLY A 130 10.00 4.90 -15.19
C GLY A 130 9.86 3.40 -15.36
N THR A 131 8.72 2.88 -15.81
CA THR A 131 8.60 1.47 -16.27
C THR A 131 8.61 1.32 -17.80
N ASP A 132 8.51 2.44 -18.53
CA ASP A 132 8.80 2.48 -19.95
C ASP A 132 10.30 2.69 -20.18
N LYS A 133 10.94 1.68 -20.76
CA LYS A 133 12.34 1.59 -21.21
C LYS A 133 13.33 1.14 -20.13
N MET A 134 13.60 -0.17 -20.09
CA MET A 134 14.66 -0.80 -20.91
C MET A 134 14.44 -2.31 -20.97
#